data_AF-A0A3M2GCQ2-F1
#
_entry.id   AF-A0A3M2GCQ2-F1
#
_cell.length_a   1.000
_cell.length_b   1.000
_cell.length_c   1.000
_cell.angle_alpha   90.00
_cell.angle_beta   90.00
_cell.angle_gamma   90.00
#
_symmetry.space_group_name_H-M   'P 1'
#
loop_
_entity.id
_entity.type
_entity.pdbx_description
1 polymer ?
#
loop_
_entity_poly.entity_id
_entity_poly.type
_entity_poly.pdbx_seq_one_letter_code
_entity_poly.pdbx_strand_id
1 'polypeptide(L)'
;MQKMQYYLGMVAGVVVGLLIVPIQGQTLVGTWINHDYNMRMELRQDGTFLFTSPYGNSNGSYMVQGNYLMMYASNGATTPYGITYFDGNRLQLVDANGGVMNFVREAGASPQTPGMDRQMPGAAPPGASEVLLTTGGYQLTRADVQTGVEIVEFIIGQHIQPSEVEELTQAAIQEFPQAPAQFLQQVNSLRQSLQTLHSLTDPVKIGLARQELITAFHKGTRQIPEEQKPMIIRIINRYVKVLAFDPANNLTLTNRDVEGFLNYYRFVSELNGQPFAITPEVQQQAEQAVAQAFPTLPLEQKQVLSSASLIWQVIETNWQRFTPQQQAQFRASFTQQVPQPYGQTGYPQQNYGGGNTSTDVSKQIRDMQADMWYQQNMWNMMQNMNLNSHATA
;
A
#
# COMPACT_ATOMS: atom_id res chain seq x y z
N MET A 1 17.48 -28.16 -13.90
CA MET A 1 18.38 -27.09 -13.43
C MET A 1 18.11 -25.73 -14.06
N GLN A 2 17.88 -25.59 -15.38
CA GLN A 2 17.53 -24.29 -16.01
C GLN A 2 16.25 -23.59 -15.49
N LYS A 3 15.30 -24.33 -14.91
CA LYS A 3 14.00 -23.77 -14.50
C LYS A 3 14.10 -22.87 -13.25
N MET A 4 14.92 -23.22 -12.26
CA MET A 4 14.99 -22.49 -10.99
C MET A 4 15.68 -21.12 -11.12
N GLN A 5 16.70 -21.04 -11.99
CA GLN A 5 17.41 -19.80 -12.34
C GLN A 5 16.50 -18.74 -12.97
N TYR A 6 15.40 -19.15 -13.60
CA TYR A 6 14.45 -18.23 -14.23
C TYR A 6 13.56 -17.51 -13.21
N TYR A 7 13.25 -18.12 -12.06
CA TYR A 7 12.18 -17.65 -11.17
C TYR A 7 12.62 -16.55 -10.21
N LEU A 8 13.78 -16.67 -9.57
CA LEU A 8 14.33 -15.59 -8.73
C LEU A 8 14.81 -14.40 -9.58
N GLY A 9 15.29 -14.67 -10.81
CA GLY A 9 15.60 -13.64 -11.80
C GLY A 9 14.38 -12.87 -12.30
N MET A 10 13.22 -13.53 -12.45
CA MET A 10 11.96 -12.86 -12.81
C MET A 10 11.51 -11.88 -11.73
N VAL A 11 11.72 -12.23 -10.45
CA VAL A 11 11.29 -11.42 -9.29
C VAL A 11 12.18 -10.19 -9.15
N ALA A 12 13.50 -10.35 -9.27
CA ALA A 12 14.43 -9.22 -9.29
C ALA A 12 14.28 -8.35 -10.56
N GLY A 13 13.94 -8.95 -11.71
CA GLY A 13 13.75 -8.25 -12.98
C GLY A 13 12.42 -7.48 -13.10
N VAL A 14 11.34 -7.97 -12.51
CA VAL A 14 10.03 -7.28 -12.50
C VAL A 14 10.05 -6.08 -11.54
N VAL A 15 10.65 -6.22 -10.36
CA VAL A 15 10.69 -5.14 -9.34
C VAL A 15 11.52 -3.92 -9.77
N VAL A 16 12.52 -4.10 -10.65
CA VAL A 16 13.40 -3.00 -11.11
C VAL A 16 12.82 -2.24 -12.32
N GLY A 17 11.76 -2.74 -12.96
CA GLY A 17 11.36 -2.30 -14.31
C GLY A 17 10.26 -1.23 -14.44
N LEU A 18 9.34 -1.05 -13.47
CA LEU A 18 8.06 -0.38 -13.78
C LEU A 18 7.46 0.55 -12.70
N LEU A 19 8.22 0.98 -11.69
CA LEU A 19 7.71 1.91 -10.68
C LEU A 19 7.85 3.38 -11.11
N ILE A 20 7.04 3.82 -12.08
CA ILE A 20 6.68 5.23 -12.23
C ILE A 20 5.22 5.36 -11.79
N VAL A 21 5.00 5.72 -10.52
CA VAL A 21 3.68 5.74 -9.88
C VAL A 21 3.40 7.11 -9.26
N PRO A 22 2.19 7.68 -9.43
CA PRO A 22 1.83 9.02 -8.95
C PRO A 22 1.86 9.18 -7.41
N ILE A 23 1.89 10.44 -7.00
CA ILE A 23 2.40 10.97 -5.74
C ILE A 23 1.27 11.19 -4.75
N GLN A 24 0.94 10.21 -3.92
CA GLN A 24 0.18 10.47 -2.70
C GLN A 24 0.84 9.69 -1.56
N GLY A 25 0.77 10.23 -0.34
CA GLY A 25 1.18 9.58 0.93
C GLY A 25 2.63 9.71 1.41
N GLN A 26 3.56 10.31 0.67
CA GLN A 26 4.83 10.79 1.24
C GLN A 26 4.68 12.27 1.60
N THR A 27 5.11 12.66 2.80
CA THR A 27 4.97 14.05 3.25
C THR A 27 5.96 14.93 2.48
N LEU A 28 5.44 15.97 1.83
CA LEU A 28 6.28 17.01 1.21
C LEU A 28 7.10 17.77 2.27
N VAL A 29 6.78 17.62 3.56
CA VAL A 29 7.53 18.18 4.68
C VAL A 29 9.00 17.81 4.58
N GLY A 30 9.88 18.81 4.64
CA GLY A 30 11.34 18.66 4.57
C GLY A 30 11.98 19.84 3.84
N THR A 31 13.31 19.79 3.75
CA THR A 31 14.07 20.76 2.97
C THR A 31 14.40 20.20 1.60
N TRP A 32 14.15 21.00 0.57
CA TRP A 32 14.25 20.68 -0.83
C TRP A 32 15.18 21.68 -1.51
N ILE A 33 16.15 21.19 -2.27
CA ILE A 33 17.14 22.01 -2.97
C ILE A 33 16.97 21.79 -4.46
N ASN A 34 16.79 22.89 -5.20
CA ASN A 34 16.91 22.90 -6.64
C ASN A 34 18.27 23.50 -7.00
N HIS A 35 19.19 22.64 -7.47
CA HIS A 35 20.55 23.04 -7.81
C HIS A 35 20.63 23.93 -9.06
N ASP A 36 19.74 23.69 -10.03
CA ASP A 36 19.76 24.39 -11.32
C ASP A 36 19.46 25.89 -11.17
N TYR A 37 18.56 26.23 -10.26
CA TYR A 37 18.12 27.61 -10.01
C TYR A 37 18.60 28.17 -8.66
N ASN A 38 19.44 27.45 -7.94
CA ASN A 38 19.89 27.79 -6.59
C ASN A 38 18.73 28.18 -5.66
N MET A 39 17.70 27.34 -5.63
CA MET A 39 16.52 27.52 -4.78
C MET A 39 16.51 26.52 -3.64
N ARG A 40 15.98 26.93 -2.49
CA ARG A 40 15.78 26.10 -1.30
C ARG A 40 14.36 26.28 -0.80
N MET A 41 13.63 25.19 -0.65
CA MET A 41 12.25 25.17 -0.15
C MET A 41 12.17 24.30 1.09
N GLU A 42 11.80 24.88 2.22
CA GLU A 42 11.54 24.18 3.48
C GLU A 42 10.02 24.13 3.67
N LEU A 43 9.45 22.92 3.72
CA LEU A 43 8.04 22.68 4.01
C LEU A 43 7.95 22.08 5.42
N ARG A 44 7.18 22.71 6.32
CA ARG A 44 7.09 22.30 7.72
C ARG A 44 5.81 21.53 8.00
N GLN A 45 5.80 20.77 9.11
CA GLN A 45 4.66 19.96 9.52
C GLN A 45 3.43 20.80 9.89
N ASP A 46 3.64 22.04 10.36
CA ASP A 46 2.59 22.99 10.72
C ASP A 46 1.89 23.63 9.51
N GLY A 47 2.21 23.18 8.29
CA GLY A 47 1.67 23.74 7.06
C GLY A 47 2.30 25.06 6.66
N THR A 48 3.43 25.48 7.25
CA THR A 48 4.18 26.67 6.83
C THR A 48 5.33 26.31 5.89
N PHE A 49 5.78 27.29 5.10
CA PHE A 49 6.95 27.14 4.25
C PHE A 49 7.93 28.31 4.37
N LEU A 50 9.18 28.04 4.01
CA LEU A 50 10.20 29.04 3.69
C LEU A 50 10.79 28.70 2.32
N PHE A 51 10.75 29.64 1.39
CA PHE A 51 11.25 29.50 0.02
C PHE A 51 12.31 30.57 -0.25
N THR A 52 13.54 30.13 -0.51
CA THR A 52 14.70 30.98 -0.82
C THR A 52 15.07 30.78 -2.28
N SER A 53 15.25 31.89 -2.99
CA SER A 53 15.69 31.93 -4.39
C SER A 53 16.73 33.03 -4.60
N PRO A 54 17.42 33.08 -5.75
CA PRO A 54 18.32 34.20 -6.08
C PRO A 54 17.64 35.57 -6.09
N TYR A 55 16.30 35.61 -6.24
CA TYR A 55 15.51 36.84 -6.32
C TYR A 55 14.94 37.29 -4.97
N GLY A 56 15.16 36.52 -3.91
CA GLY A 56 14.68 36.82 -2.57
C GLY A 56 14.04 35.63 -1.86
N ASN A 57 13.53 35.92 -0.66
CA ASN A 57 12.88 34.95 0.21
C ASN A 57 11.37 35.19 0.26
N SER A 58 10.61 34.10 0.29
CA SER A 58 9.17 34.07 0.52
C SER A 58 8.86 33.10 1.66
N ASN A 59 7.84 33.39 2.45
CA ASN A 59 7.35 32.51 3.51
C ASN A 59 5.83 32.61 3.57
N GLY A 60 5.18 31.63 4.18
CA GLY A 60 3.74 31.62 4.34
C GLY A 60 3.20 30.25 4.70
N SER A 61 1.98 29.94 4.28
CA SER A 61 1.38 28.62 4.44
C SER A 61 1.34 27.87 3.11
N TYR A 62 1.27 26.54 3.17
CA TYR A 62 1.06 25.70 2.00
C TYR A 62 -0.01 24.66 2.28
N MET A 63 -0.62 24.15 1.21
CA MET A 63 -1.45 22.96 1.25
C MET A 63 -1.23 22.13 -0.01
N VAL A 64 -1.51 20.83 0.09
CA VAL A 64 -1.52 19.93 -1.07
C VAL A 64 -2.97 19.62 -1.39
N GLN A 65 -3.37 19.87 -2.64
CA GLN A 65 -4.71 19.57 -3.13
C GLN A 65 -4.59 18.78 -4.45
N GLY A 66 -4.88 17.48 -4.38
CA GLY A 66 -4.64 16.58 -5.52
C GLY A 66 -3.15 16.56 -5.92
N ASN A 67 -2.87 16.89 -7.18
CA ASN A 67 -1.50 16.99 -7.70
C ASN A 67 -0.96 18.42 -7.68
N TYR A 68 -1.48 19.30 -6.83
CA TYR A 68 -1.00 20.68 -6.72
C TYR A 68 -0.45 20.97 -5.33
N LEU A 69 0.71 21.62 -5.28
CA LEU A 69 1.24 22.31 -4.11
C LEU A 69 0.80 23.78 -4.22
N MET A 70 -0.10 24.20 -3.33
CA MET A 70 -0.56 25.57 -3.24
C MET A 70 0.25 26.30 -2.18
N MET A 71 0.97 27.36 -2.56
CA MET A 71 1.76 28.18 -1.63
C MET A 71 1.11 29.55 -1.46
N TYR A 72 0.72 29.90 -0.24
CA TYR A 72 0.12 31.17 0.14
C TYR A 72 1.17 32.02 0.88
N ALA A 73 1.84 32.91 0.15
CA ALA A 73 2.86 33.77 0.72
C ALA A 73 2.26 34.83 1.67
N SER A 74 3.03 35.26 2.66
CA SER A 74 2.63 36.24 3.68
C SER A 74 2.29 37.62 3.12
N ASN A 75 2.72 37.92 1.89
CA ASN A 75 2.33 39.13 1.15
C ASN A 75 0.97 38.99 0.43
N GLY A 76 0.25 37.88 0.61
CA GLY A 76 -1.05 37.60 -0.01
C GLY A 76 -0.96 36.94 -1.39
N ALA A 77 0.24 36.75 -1.96
CA ALA A 77 0.39 36.05 -3.24
C ALA A 77 0.07 34.56 -3.07
N THR A 78 -0.64 33.99 -4.04
CA THR A 78 -0.91 32.54 -4.11
C THR A 78 -0.25 32.00 -5.36
N THR A 79 0.62 31.00 -5.19
CA THR A 79 1.33 30.37 -6.31
C THR A 79 1.01 28.87 -6.35
N PRO A 80 0.27 28.40 -7.37
CA PRO A 80 0.04 26.98 -7.60
C PRO A 80 1.23 26.34 -8.33
N TYR A 81 1.67 25.18 -7.85
CA TYR A 81 2.64 24.34 -8.54
C TYR A 81 2.06 22.96 -8.81
N GLY A 82 2.10 22.50 -10.06
CA GLY A 82 1.76 21.14 -10.43
C GLY A 82 2.87 20.18 -10.01
N ILE A 83 2.53 19.18 -9.20
CA ILE A 83 3.45 18.13 -8.77
C ILE A 83 3.45 17.05 -9.87
N THR A 84 4.57 16.93 -10.58
CA THR A 84 4.70 16.01 -11.74
C THR A 84 5.50 14.76 -11.42
N TYR A 85 6.41 14.80 -10.43
CA TYR A 85 7.16 13.65 -9.95
C TYR A 85 7.52 13.80 -8.46
N PHE A 86 7.47 12.71 -7.69
CA PHE A 86 7.98 12.67 -6.32
C PHE A 86 8.13 11.23 -5.82
N ASP A 87 9.31 10.94 -5.28
CA ASP A 87 9.71 9.63 -4.75
C ASP A 87 10.22 9.72 -3.30
N GLY A 88 10.10 10.90 -2.69
CA GLY A 88 10.49 11.15 -1.31
C GLY A 88 11.86 11.78 -1.22
N ASN A 89 12.76 11.52 -2.17
CA ASN A 89 14.07 12.17 -2.25
C ASN A 89 14.14 13.21 -3.38
N ARG A 90 13.25 13.13 -4.35
CA ARG A 90 13.12 14.07 -5.46
C ARG A 90 11.69 14.59 -5.51
N LEU A 91 11.54 15.84 -5.91
CA LEU A 91 10.27 16.52 -6.11
C LEU A 91 10.38 17.36 -7.38
N GLN A 92 9.51 17.09 -8.35
CA GLN A 92 9.40 17.89 -9.57
C GLN A 92 8.12 18.71 -9.54
N LEU A 93 8.28 20.03 -9.61
CA LEU A 93 7.20 20.99 -9.66
C LEU A 93 7.15 21.66 -11.03
N VAL A 94 5.96 21.99 -11.49
CA VAL A 94 5.72 22.78 -12.70
C VAL A 94 4.95 24.04 -12.31
N ASP A 95 5.46 25.21 -12.67
CA ASP A 95 4.78 26.48 -12.41
C ASP A 95 3.64 26.76 -13.40
N ALA A 96 2.92 27.86 -13.19
CA ALA A 96 1.81 28.27 -14.06
C ALA A 96 2.22 28.61 -15.52
N ASN A 97 3.51 28.83 -15.77
CA ASN A 97 4.08 29.11 -17.10
C ASN A 97 4.66 27.85 -17.77
N GLY A 98 4.58 26.68 -17.13
CA GLY A 98 5.17 25.43 -17.61
C GLY A 98 6.66 25.27 -17.28
N GLY A 99 7.23 26.15 -16.45
CA GLY A 99 8.60 26.03 -15.95
C GLY A 99 8.75 24.84 -15.01
N VAL A 100 9.69 23.94 -15.32
CA VAL A 100 9.95 22.72 -14.52
C VAL A 100 11.05 22.98 -13.50
N MET A 101 10.79 22.65 -12.25
CA MET A 101 11.75 22.75 -11.15
C MET A 101 12.00 21.38 -10.53
N ASN A 102 13.24 20.94 -10.58
CA ASN A 102 13.69 19.68 -9.98
C ASN A 102 14.32 19.95 -8.62
N PHE A 103 13.68 19.47 -7.56
CA PHE A 103 14.21 19.52 -6.21
C PHE A 103 14.73 18.15 -5.77
N VAL A 104 15.82 18.17 -5.01
CA VAL A 104 16.36 17.03 -4.27
C VAL A 104 16.27 17.33 -2.79
N ARG A 105 15.85 16.37 -1.98
CA ARG A 105 15.75 16.54 -0.53
C ARG A 105 17.15 16.73 0.06
N GLU A 106 17.31 17.73 0.92
CA GLU A 106 18.54 17.96 1.69
C GLU A 106 18.74 16.78 2.66
N ALA A 107 19.83 16.03 2.49
CA ALA A 107 20.13 14.86 3.31
C ALA A 107 20.29 15.25 4.79
N GLY A 108 19.54 14.58 5.68
CA GLY A 108 19.55 14.85 7.13
C GLY A 108 18.33 15.59 7.67
N ALA A 109 17.41 16.03 6.81
CA ALA A 109 16.19 16.77 7.20
C ALA A 109 14.89 15.97 6.96
N SER A 110 14.92 14.64 7.07
CA SER A 110 13.69 13.84 7.05
C SER A 110 13.01 13.93 8.42
N PRO A 111 11.77 14.46 8.53
CA PRO A 111 10.97 14.23 9.72
C PRO A 111 10.79 12.72 9.83
N GLN A 112 11.19 12.14 10.97
CA GLN A 112 10.82 10.75 11.27
C GLN A 112 9.30 10.67 11.23
N THR A 113 8.74 9.89 10.31
CA THR A 113 7.29 9.65 10.25
C THR A 113 6.88 8.92 11.52
N PRO A 114 6.13 9.53 12.45
CA PRO A 114 5.71 8.84 13.67
C PRO A 114 4.75 7.72 13.31
N GLY A 115 5.14 6.47 13.55
CA GLY A 115 4.32 5.28 13.26
C GLY A 115 4.95 4.24 12.33
N MET A 116 6.03 4.58 11.63
CA MET A 116 6.96 3.61 11.03
C MET A 116 8.29 3.61 11.77
N ASP A 117 8.25 3.80 13.09
CA ASP A 117 9.38 3.66 14.00
C ASP A 117 9.72 2.18 14.25
N ARG A 118 9.45 1.31 13.26
CA ARG A 118 10.42 0.24 13.05
C ARG A 118 11.65 0.99 12.60
N GLN A 119 12.60 1.17 13.52
CA GLN A 119 14.01 1.20 13.15
C GLN A 119 14.11 0.34 11.89
N MET A 120 14.46 0.93 10.74
CA MET A 120 15.07 0.10 9.70
C MET A 120 16.04 -0.79 10.47
N PRO A 121 16.01 -2.12 10.34
CA PRO A 121 16.89 -2.98 11.11
C PRO A 121 18.34 -2.70 10.66
N GLY A 122 18.89 -1.58 11.13
CA GLY A 122 20.24 -1.10 10.93
C GLY A 122 21.14 -1.69 12.01
N ALA A 123 20.55 -2.16 13.11
CA ALA A 123 21.13 -3.25 13.86
C ALA A 123 20.86 -4.52 13.07
N ALA A 124 21.91 -5.04 12.42
CA ALA A 124 21.86 -6.37 11.84
C ALA A 124 21.36 -7.35 12.93
N PRO A 125 20.42 -8.26 12.61
CA PRO A 125 19.88 -9.16 13.61
C PRO A 125 21.00 -9.93 14.32
N PRO A 126 20.82 -10.35 15.58
CA PRO A 126 21.81 -11.16 16.27
C PRO A 126 22.24 -12.35 15.40
N GLY A 127 23.55 -12.47 15.14
CA GLY A 127 24.09 -13.51 14.26
C GLY A 127 24.01 -13.21 12.77
N ALA A 128 23.72 -11.98 12.33
CA ALA A 128 23.68 -11.63 10.91
C ALA A 128 24.97 -12.01 10.14
N SER A 129 26.13 -11.93 10.79
CA SER A 129 27.43 -12.33 10.23
C SER A 129 27.75 -13.82 10.36
N GLU A 130 26.85 -14.62 10.90
CA GLU A 130 27.02 -16.08 11.00
C GLU A 130 27.02 -16.69 9.60
N VAL A 131 28.12 -17.35 9.25
CA VAL A 131 28.27 -18.09 7.99
C VAL A 131 27.57 -19.43 8.14
N LEU A 132 26.51 -19.64 7.35
CA LEU A 132 25.73 -20.87 7.32
C LEU A 132 26.37 -21.92 6.40
N LEU A 133 26.95 -21.48 5.28
CA LEU A 133 27.58 -22.35 4.29
C LEU A 133 28.64 -21.59 3.48
N THR A 134 29.70 -22.28 3.07
CA THR A 134 30.72 -21.75 2.14
C THR A 134 30.81 -22.67 0.92
N THR A 135 30.78 -22.10 -0.28
CA THR A 135 30.93 -22.86 -1.53
C THR A 135 31.64 -22.02 -2.59
N GLY A 136 32.71 -22.55 -3.18
CA GLY A 136 33.43 -21.89 -4.28
C GLY A 136 33.97 -20.50 -3.94
N GLY A 137 34.31 -20.24 -2.67
CA GLY A 137 34.79 -18.94 -2.19
C GLY A 137 33.69 -17.94 -1.82
N TYR A 138 32.41 -18.27 -2.02
CA TYR A 138 31.27 -17.46 -1.59
C TYR A 138 30.72 -17.97 -0.25
N GLN A 139 30.16 -17.07 0.54
CA GLN A 139 29.57 -17.37 1.85
C GLN A 139 28.07 -17.04 1.82
N LEU A 140 27.25 -18.00 2.24
CA LEU A 140 25.85 -17.77 2.60
C LEU A 140 25.81 -17.42 4.08
N THR A 141 25.27 -16.26 4.43
CA THR A 141 25.15 -15.81 5.82
C THR A 141 23.71 -15.86 6.31
N ARG A 142 23.52 -15.78 7.63
CA ARG A 142 22.18 -15.63 8.22
C ARG A 142 21.47 -14.36 7.74
N ALA A 143 22.19 -13.27 7.49
CA ALA A 143 21.60 -12.05 6.93
C ALA A 143 21.02 -12.24 5.52
N ASP A 144 21.61 -13.12 4.71
CA ASP A 144 21.12 -13.42 3.37
C ASP A 144 19.78 -14.17 3.43
N VAL A 145 19.67 -15.15 4.34
CA VAL A 145 18.41 -15.86 4.60
C VAL A 145 17.35 -14.91 5.18
N GLN A 146 17.74 -14.03 6.11
CA GLN A 146 16.83 -13.06 6.69
C GLN A 146 16.22 -12.12 5.64
N THR A 147 16.97 -11.78 4.59
CA THR A 147 16.42 -10.99 3.46
C THR A 147 15.25 -11.74 2.79
N GLY A 148 15.36 -13.06 2.65
CA GLY A 148 14.28 -13.92 2.16
C GLY A 148 13.08 -14.03 3.12
N VAL A 149 13.33 -14.02 4.43
CA VAL A 149 12.28 -13.97 5.45
C VAL A 149 11.52 -12.65 5.37
N GLU A 150 12.21 -11.51 5.33
CA GLU A 150 11.60 -10.18 5.30
C GLU A 150 10.68 -9.99 4.10
N ILE A 151 11.06 -10.49 2.91
CA ILE A 151 10.19 -10.39 1.73
C ILE A 151 8.93 -11.27 1.86
N VAL A 152 9.05 -12.45 2.49
CA VAL A 152 7.89 -13.31 2.78
C VAL A 152 6.95 -12.63 3.76
N GLU A 153 7.49 -12.09 4.85
CA GLU A 153 6.71 -11.38 5.87
C GLU A 153 6.05 -10.13 5.31
N PHE A 154 6.74 -9.38 4.44
CA PHE A 154 6.17 -8.25 3.70
C PHE A 154 4.98 -8.68 2.85
N ILE A 155 5.12 -9.77 2.08
CA ILE A 155 4.08 -10.28 1.19
C ILE A 155 2.90 -10.88 1.97
N ILE A 156 3.12 -11.47 3.13
CA ILE A 156 2.05 -12.02 3.95
C ILE A 156 1.40 -10.94 4.84
N GLY A 157 2.15 -9.88 5.16
CA GLY A 157 1.72 -8.81 6.07
C GLY A 157 1.83 -9.19 7.55
N GLN A 158 2.55 -10.26 7.89
CA GLN A 158 2.74 -10.73 9.26
C GLN A 158 4.04 -11.55 9.39
N HIS A 159 4.49 -11.77 10.62
CA HIS A 159 5.65 -12.62 10.89
C HIS A 159 5.37 -14.10 10.61
N ILE A 160 6.35 -14.79 10.03
CA ILE A 160 6.27 -16.25 9.82
C ILE A 160 6.75 -17.02 11.05
N GLN A 161 6.38 -18.30 11.15
CA GLN A 161 6.74 -19.11 12.31
C GLN A 161 8.25 -19.44 12.32
N PRO A 162 8.87 -19.64 13.49
CA PRO A 162 10.28 -20.04 13.58
C PRO A 162 10.61 -21.32 12.79
N SER A 163 9.68 -22.28 12.74
CA SER A 163 9.84 -23.48 11.91
C SER A 163 9.88 -23.17 10.42
N GLU A 164 9.17 -22.15 9.96
CA GLU A 164 9.16 -21.72 8.55
C GLU A 164 10.43 -20.95 8.19
N VAL A 165 11.00 -20.21 9.14
CA VAL A 165 12.34 -19.62 9.01
C VAL A 165 13.39 -20.73 8.86
N GLU A 166 13.30 -21.80 9.63
CA GLU A 166 14.18 -22.96 9.50
C GLU A 166 13.99 -23.67 8.13
N GLU A 167 12.74 -23.85 7.68
CA GLU A 167 12.45 -24.38 6.33
C GLU A 167 13.11 -23.54 5.21
N LEU A 168 13.03 -22.21 5.30
CA LEU A 168 13.72 -21.29 4.37
C LEU A 168 15.23 -21.39 4.46
N THR A 169 15.77 -21.51 5.68
CA THR A 169 17.21 -21.64 5.92
C THR A 169 17.75 -22.91 5.28
N GLN A 170 17.09 -24.04 5.50
CA GLN A 170 17.48 -25.32 4.91
C GLN A 170 17.35 -25.32 3.39
N ALA A 171 16.28 -24.72 2.84
CA ALA A 171 16.14 -24.55 1.40
C ALA A 171 17.30 -23.71 0.80
N ALA A 172 17.65 -22.59 1.44
CA ALA A 172 18.77 -21.75 1.01
C ALA A 172 20.10 -22.51 1.05
N ILE A 173 20.37 -23.29 2.10
CA ILE A 173 21.58 -24.13 2.23
C ILE A 173 21.65 -25.17 1.09
N GLN A 174 20.52 -25.77 0.69
CA GLN A 174 20.47 -26.77 -0.38
C GLN A 174 20.60 -26.14 -1.79
N GLU A 175 20.06 -24.93 -1.99
CA GLU A 175 20.08 -24.24 -3.28
C GLU A 175 21.41 -23.52 -3.54
N PHE A 176 22.03 -22.95 -2.51
CA PHE A 176 23.21 -22.09 -2.63
C PHE A 176 24.40 -22.74 -3.39
N PRO A 177 24.78 -24.02 -3.15
CA PRO A 177 25.89 -24.65 -3.87
C PRO A 177 25.72 -24.74 -5.39
N GLN A 178 24.49 -24.66 -5.89
CA GLN A 178 24.19 -24.85 -7.32
C GLN A 178 24.65 -23.65 -8.16
N ALA A 179 24.60 -22.44 -7.59
CA ALA A 179 24.97 -21.19 -8.27
C ALA A 179 25.27 -20.06 -7.27
N PRO A 180 26.33 -20.16 -6.44
CA PRO A 180 26.50 -19.31 -5.26
C PRO A 180 26.61 -17.81 -5.58
N ALA A 181 27.32 -17.44 -6.65
CA ALA A 181 27.44 -16.05 -7.09
C ALA A 181 26.08 -15.44 -7.49
N GLN A 182 25.30 -16.19 -8.27
CA GLN A 182 23.97 -15.75 -8.74
C GLN A 182 22.98 -15.66 -7.58
N PHE A 183 23.04 -16.61 -6.63
CA PHE A 183 22.22 -16.60 -5.44
C PHE A 183 22.44 -15.31 -4.63
N LEU A 184 23.69 -14.95 -4.33
CA LEU A 184 24.00 -13.71 -3.60
C LEU A 184 23.63 -12.45 -4.38
N GLN A 185 23.77 -12.46 -5.71
CA GLN A 185 23.30 -11.35 -6.54
C GLN A 185 21.79 -11.15 -6.39
N GLN A 186 20.99 -12.23 -6.41
CA GLN A 186 19.54 -12.17 -6.22
C GLN A 186 19.16 -11.68 -4.82
N VAL A 187 19.84 -12.17 -3.78
CA VAL A 187 19.65 -11.69 -2.41
C VAL A 187 19.93 -10.19 -2.31
N ASN A 188 21.01 -9.70 -2.93
CA ASN A 188 21.32 -8.27 -2.94
C ASN A 188 20.24 -7.44 -3.65
N SER A 189 19.71 -7.92 -4.78
CA SER A 189 18.60 -7.25 -5.47
C SER A 189 17.31 -7.23 -4.64
N LEU A 190 17.00 -8.32 -3.94
CA LEU A 190 15.88 -8.38 -3.01
C LEU A 190 16.06 -7.39 -1.86
N ARG A 191 17.27 -7.27 -1.32
CA ARG A 191 17.57 -6.31 -0.25
C ARG A 191 17.34 -4.86 -0.69
N GLN A 192 17.78 -4.49 -1.90
CA GLN A 192 17.52 -3.16 -2.48
C GLN A 192 16.03 -2.91 -2.70
N SER A 193 15.31 -3.95 -3.13
CA SER A 193 13.85 -3.90 -3.29
C SER A 193 13.17 -3.65 -1.94
N LEU A 194 13.54 -4.39 -0.90
CA LEU A 194 13.02 -4.21 0.46
C LEU A 194 13.32 -2.81 1.02
N GLN A 195 14.51 -2.26 0.77
CA GLN A 195 14.82 -0.87 1.13
C GLN A 195 13.86 0.12 0.46
N THR A 196 13.54 -0.12 -0.82
CA THR A 196 12.57 0.71 -1.55
C THR A 196 11.16 0.55 -0.94
N LEU A 197 10.73 -0.69 -0.70
CA LEU A 197 9.43 -1.01 -0.10
C LEU A 197 9.28 -0.39 1.30
N HIS A 198 10.32 -0.42 2.13
CA HIS A 198 10.34 0.20 3.45
C HIS A 198 10.33 1.72 3.41
N SER A 199 10.65 2.35 2.28
CA SER A 199 10.55 3.81 2.12
C SER A 199 9.14 4.28 1.70
N LEU A 200 8.25 3.35 1.37
CA LEU A 200 6.85 3.64 1.07
C LEU A 200 6.10 3.95 2.35
N THR A 201 5.44 5.10 2.40
CA THR A 201 4.60 5.53 3.54
C THR A 201 3.11 5.50 3.22
N ASP A 202 2.73 5.46 1.94
CA ASP A 202 1.34 5.37 1.50
C ASP A 202 0.83 3.92 1.57
N PRO A 203 -0.21 3.62 2.37
CA PRO A 203 -0.80 2.28 2.44
C PRO A 203 -1.23 1.72 1.09
N VAL A 204 -1.76 2.55 0.18
CA VAL A 204 -2.19 2.07 -1.13
C VAL A 204 -0.98 1.69 -1.98
N LYS A 205 0.10 2.47 -1.93
CA LYS A 205 1.33 2.12 -2.67
C LYS A 205 2.01 0.88 -2.13
N ILE A 206 2.06 0.73 -0.81
CA ILE A 206 2.57 -0.50 -0.18
C ILE A 206 1.70 -1.69 -0.61
N GLY A 207 0.37 -1.52 -0.65
CA GLY A 207 -0.57 -2.53 -1.10
C GLY A 207 -0.35 -2.92 -2.56
N LEU A 208 -0.19 -1.94 -3.45
CA LEU A 208 0.12 -2.17 -4.86
C LEU A 208 1.47 -2.87 -5.07
N ALA A 209 2.51 -2.45 -4.35
CA ALA A 209 3.83 -3.08 -4.44
C ALA A 209 3.79 -4.54 -3.94
N ARG A 210 3.05 -4.80 -2.85
CA ARG A 210 2.75 -6.15 -2.38
C ARG A 210 2.02 -6.97 -3.44
N GLN A 211 1.03 -6.39 -4.11
CA GLN A 211 0.26 -7.06 -5.16
C GLN A 211 1.08 -7.36 -6.41
N GLU A 212 2.01 -6.49 -6.77
CA GLU A 212 2.94 -6.74 -7.87
C GLU A 212 3.78 -7.99 -7.60
N LEU A 213 4.31 -8.12 -6.38
CA LEU A 213 5.06 -9.31 -5.96
C LEU A 213 4.20 -10.58 -5.97
N ILE A 214 3.00 -10.53 -5.39
CA ILE A 214 2.05 -11.65 -5.39
C ILE A 214 1.72 -12.06 -6.83
N THR A 215 1.45 -11.09 -7.70
CA THR A 215 1.10 -11.33 -9.10
C THR A 215 2.28 -11.94 -9.87
N ALA A 216 3.50 -11.44 -9.67
CA ALA A 216 4.70 -11.98 -10.30
C ALA A 216 4.93 -13.43 -9.88
N PHE A 217 4.82 -13.73 -8.58
CA PHE A 217 4.94 -15.10 -8.05
C PHE A 217 3.84 -16.01 -8.58
N HIS A 218 2.60 -15.56 -8.60
CA HIS A 218 1.48 -16.33 -9.14
C HIS A 218 1.71 -16.66 -10.61
N LYS A 219 2.05 -15.66 -11.44
CA LYS A 219 2.35 -15.85 -12.87
C LYS A 219 3.48 -16.85 -13.09
N GLY A 220 4.57 -16.71 -12.34
CA GLY A 220 5.75 -17.56 -12.45
C GLY A 220 5.52 -19.00 -11.99
N THR A 221 4.57 -19.24 -11.08
CA THR A 221 4.43 -20.55 -10.41
C THR A 221 3.09 -21.25 -10.57
N ARG A 222 2.07 -20.63 -11.20
CA ARG A 222 0.73 -21.22 -11.33
C ARG A 222 0.66 -22.55 -12.06
N GLN A 223 1.65 -22.88 -12.90
CA GLN A 223 1.75 -24.15 -13.63
C GLN A 223 2.68 -25.17 -12.94
N ILE A 224 3.32 -24.78 -11.84
CA ILE A 224 4.25 -25.64 -11.10
C ILE A 224 3.47 -26.36 -10.01
N PRO A 225 3.55 -27.71 -9.92
CA PRO A 225 2.98 -28.45 -8.80
C PRO A 225 3.50 -27.94 -7.45
N GLU A 226 2.64 -27.90 -6.42
CA GLU A 226 2.97 -27.25 -5.14
C GLU A 226 4.25 -27.81 -4.49
N GLU A 227 4.46 -29.12 -4.60
CA GLU A 227 5.65 -29.82 -4.09
C GLU A 227 6.95 -29.48 -4.83
N GLN A 228 6.85 -28.88 -6.03
CA GLN A 228 7.98 -28.45 -6.84
C GLN A 228 8.21 -26.94 -6.79
N LYS A 229 7.34 -26.18 -6.12
CA LYS A 229 7.51 -24.73 -5.97
C LYS A 229 8.67 -24.41 -5.01
N PRO A 230 9.41 -23.30 -5.22
CA PRO A 230 10.41 -22.84 -4.27
C PRO A 230 9.83 -22.67 -2.87
N MET A 231 10.62 -22.92 -1.82
CA MET A 231 10.13 -22.91 -0.43
C MET A 231 9.45 -21.58 -0.05
N ILE A 232 10.02 -20.46 -0.51
CA ILE A 232 9.46 -19.11 -0.33
C ILE A 232 8.01 -19.01 -0.81
N ILE A 233 7.70 -19.60 -1.97
CA ILE A 233 6.37 -19.58 -2.57
C ILE A 233 5.42 -20.51 -1.83
N ARG A 234 5.92 -21.67 -1.40
CA ARG A 234 5.12 -22.63 -0.62
C ARG A 234 4.66 -22.02 0.69
N ILE A 235 5.55 -21.29 1.39
CA ILE A 235 5.19 -20.57 2.62
C ILE A 235 4.17 -19.48 2.32
N ILE A 236 4.40 -18.64 1.31
CA ILE A 236 3.42 -17.60 0.91
C ILE A 236 2.03 -18.20 0.63
N ASN A 237 1.96 -19.31 -0.11
CA ASN A 237 0.69 -19.97 -0.46
C ASN A 237 -0.07 -20.54 0.75
N ARG A 238 0.59 -20.79 1.89
CA ARG A 238 -0.09 -21.19 3.15
C ARG A 238 -0.96 -20.05 3.71
N TYR A 239 -0.57 -18.80 3.45
CA TYR A 239 -1.22 -17.62 4.03
C TYR A 239 -1.99 -16.77 3.01
N VAL A 240 -1.59 -16.81 1.75
CA VAL A 240 -2.11 -15.97 0.68
C VAL A 240 -2.57 -16.87 -0.47
N LYS A 241 -3.89 -17.04 -0.57
CA LYS A 241 -4.54 -17.76 -1.66
C LYS A 241 -5.00 -16.76 -2.71
N VAL A 242 -4.49 -16.88 -3.93
CA VAL A 242 -4.99 -16.11 -5.09
C VAL A 242 -6.37 -16.65 -5.48
N LEU A 243 -7.38 -15.78 -5.44
CA LEU A 243 -8.77 -16.08 -5.78
C LEU A 243 -9.10 -15.74 -7.24
N ALA A 244 -8.55 -14.63 -7.74
CA ALA A 244 -8.70 -14.20 -9.12
C ALA A 244 -7.42 -13.52 -9.63
N PHE A 245 -7.19 -13.57 -10.93
CA PHE A 245 -6.07 -12.93 -11.60
C PHE A 245 -6.57 -12.19 -12.84
N ASP A 246 -6.31 -10.89 -12.90
CA ASP A 246 -6.58 -10.03 -14.05
C ASP A 246 -5.31 -9.86 -14.90
N PRO A 247 -5.21 -10.54 -16.05
CA PRO A 247 -4.05 -10.45 -16.92
C PRO A 247 -3.90 -9.10 -17.62
N ALA A 248 -5.00 -8.35 -17.81
CA ALA A 248 -4.95 -7.08 -18.53
C ALA A 248 -4.27 -5.99 -17.71
N ASN A 249 -4.52 -5.99 -16.39
CA ASN A 249 -3.98 -4.99 -15.47
C ASN A 249 -2.84 -5.53 -14.58
N ASN A 250 -2.49 -6.81 -14.72
CA ASN A 250 -1.48 -7.47 -13.88
C ASN A 250 -1.80 -7.36 -12.38
N LEU A 251 -3.05 -7.64 -12.00
CA LEU A 251 -3.51 -7.59 -10.62
C LEU A 251 -4.03 -8.96 -10.17
N THR A 252 -3.76 -9.30 -8.92
CA THR A 252 -4.36 -10.46 -8.24
C THR A 252 -5.34 -10.00 -7.17
N LEU A 253 -6.39 -10.79 -6.96
CA LEU A 253 -7.22 -10.73 -5.77
C LEU A 253 -6.86 -11.91 -4.89
N THR A 254 -6.59 -11.69 -3.62
CA THR A 254 -6.29 -12.75 -2.65
C THR A 254 -7.40 -12.92 -1.61
N ASN A 255 -7.40 -14.04 -0.89
CA ASN A 255 -8.31 -14.24 0.25
C ASN A 255 -8.12 -13.18 1.34
N ARG A 256 -6.88 -12.73 1.57
CA ARG A 256 -6.57 -11.67 2.52
C ARG A 256 -7.20 -10.34 2.12
N ASP A 257 -7.25 -10.05 0.83
CA ASP A 257 -7.86 -8.83 0.30
C ASP A 257 -9.37 -8.81 0.55
N VAL A 258 -10.04 -9.94 0.30
CA VAL A 258 -11.47 -10.09 0.63
C VAL A 258 -11.71 -10.00 2.14
N GLU A 259 -10.87 -10.64 2.96
CA GLU A 259 -10.93 -10.54 4.42
C GLU A 259 -10.81 -9.08 4.89
N GLY A 260 -9.83 -8.33 4.37
CA GLY A 260 -9.65 -6.90 4.66
C GLY A 260 -10.87 -6.07 4.27
N PHE A 261 -11.43 -6.33 3.09
CA PHE A 261 -12.65 -5.66 2.63
C PHE A 261 -13.85 -5.95 3.56
N LEU A 262 -14.06 -7.21 3.97
CA LEU A 262 -15.14 -7.57 4.88
C LEU A 262 -14.97 -6.95 6.26
N ASN A 263 -13.75 -6.91 6.80
CA ASN A 263 -13.46 -6.27 8.08
C ASN A 263 -13.72 -4.77 8.03
N TYR A 264 -13.31 -4.10 6.94
CA TYR A 264 -13.65 -2.70 6.69
C TYR A 264 -15.18 -2.49 6.66
N TYR A 265 -15.90 -3.33 5.91
CA TYR A 265 -17.35 -3.25 5.83
C TYR A 265 -18.02 -3.46 7.21
N ARG A 266 -17.54 -4.43 8.00
CA ARG A 266 -17.98 -4.66 9.39
C ARG A 266 -17.78 -3.42 10.25
N PHE A 267 -16.59 -2.83 10.20
CA PHE A 267 -16.27 -1.63 10.94
C PHE A 267 -17.22 -0.47 10.60
N VAL A 268 -17.45 -0.20 9.31
CA VAL A 268 -18.41 0.84 8.88
C VAL A 268 -19.83 0.51 9.35
N SER A 269 -20.24 -0.75 9.31
CA SER A 269 -21.55 -1.20 9.79
C SER A 269 -21.72 -0.99 11.30
N GLU A 270 -20.68 -1.26 12.09
CA GLU A 270 -20.64 -0.97 13.52
C GLU A 270 -20.72 0.54 13.83
N LEU A 271 -20.07 1.39 13.02
CA LEU A 271 -20.19 2.84 13.16
C LEU A 271 -21.63 3.32 12.89
N ASN A 272 -22.35 2.65 11.99
CA ASN A 272 -23.76 2.93 11.67
C ASN A 272 -24.76 2.25 12.62
N GLY A 273 -24.30 1.56 13.66
CA GLY A 273 -25.18 0.87 14.62
C GLY A 273 -25.84 -0.41 14.08
N GLN A 274 -25.31 -0.97 12.99
CA GLN A 274 -25.77 -2.22 12.38
C GLN A 274 -24.65 -3.27 12.37
N PRO A 275 -24.14 -3.72 13.53
CA PRO A 275 -23.07 -4.72 13.55
C PRO A 275 -23.52 -6.01 12.85
N PHE A 276 -22.59 -6.66 12.15
CA PHE A 276 -22.80 -8.01 11.61
C PHE A 276 -21.57 -8.89 11.90
N ALA A 277 -21.79 -10.20 11.95
CA ALA A 277 -20.73 -11.17 12.15
C ALA A 277 -20.20 -11.70 10.81
N ILE A 278 -18.87 -11.76 10.66
CA ILE A 278 -18.21 -12.45 9.55
C ILE A 278 -18.05 -13.92 9.95
N THR A 279 -19.03 -14.76 9.60
CA THR A 279 -18.91 -16.22 9.81
C THR A 279 -18.09 -16.86 8.68
N PRO A 280 -17.60 -18.11 8.83
CA PRO A 280 -16.90 -18.81 7.75
C PRO A 280 -17.72 -18.90 6.45
N GLU A 281 -19.04 -19.07 6.55
CA GLU A 281 -19.94 -19.13 5.40
C GLU A 281 -20.03 -17.78 4.68
N VAL A 282 -20.16 -16.68 5.45
CA VAL A 282 -20.16 -15.31 4.89
C VAL A 282 -18.83 -15.01 4.20
N GLN A 283 -17.72 -15.35 4.84
CA GLN A 283 -16.37 -15.22 4.27
C GLN A 283 -16.28 -15.98 2.94
N GLN A 284 -16.65 -17.26 2.92
CA GLN A 284 -16.58 -18.09 1.72
C GLN A 284 -17.47 -17.58 0.59
N GLN A 285 -18.69 -17.13 0.90
CA GLN A 285 -19.61 -16.55 -0.08
C GLN A 285 -19.05 -15.25 -0.66
N ALA A 286 -18.49 -14.39 0.17
CA ALA A 286 -17.84 -13.16 -0.27
C ALA A 286 -16.61 -13.44 -1.15
N GLU A 287 -15.74 -14.38 -0.77
CA GLU A 287 -14.59 -14.77 -1.58
C GLU A 287 -15.01 -15.21 -2.98
N GLN A 288 -16.05 -16.03 -3.10
CA GLN A 288 -16.58 -16.48 -4.39
C GLN A 288 -17.19 -15.31 -5.18
N ALA A 289 -18.04 -14.49 -4.56
CA ALA A 289 -18.73 -13.39 -5.22
C ALA A 289 -17.75 -12.31 -5.73
N VAL A 290 -16.81 -11.88 -4.87
CA VAL A 290 -15.81 -10.86 -5.23
C VAL A 290 -14.88 -11.40 -6.30
N ALA A 291 -14.42 -12.66 -6.21
CA ALA A 291 -13.56 -13.26 -7.23
C ALA A 291 -14.25 -13.36 -8.61
N GLN A 292 -15.55 -13.68 -8.65
CA GLN A 292 -16.32 -13.71 -9.89
C GLN A 292 -16.50 -12.32 -10.51
N ALA A 293 -16.74 -11.30 -9.69
CA ALA A 293 -16.90 -9.92 -10.15
C ALA A 293 -15.57 -9.29 -10.57
N PHE A 294 -14.47 -9.66 -9.91
CA PHE A 294 -13.16 -8.99 -10.01
C PHE A 294 -12.71 -8.67 -11.44
N PRO A 295 -12.76 -9.58 -12.44
CA PRO A 295 -12.30 -9.28 -13.80
C PRO A 295 -13.06 -8.14 -14.50
N THR A 296 -14.32 -7.92 -14.12
CA THR A 296 -15.21 -6.92 -14.73
C THR A 296 -15.19 -5.57 -14.05
N LEU A 297 -14.54 -5.45 -12.89
CA LEU A 297 -14.46 -4.19 -12.16
C LEU A 297 -13.56 -3.16 -12.91
N PRO A 298 -13.84 -1.86 -12.76
CA PRO A 298 -12.92 -0.79 -13.13
C PRO A 298 -11.55 -0.95 -12.46
N LEU A 299 -10.49 -0.46 -13.11
CA LEU A 299 -9.12 -0.60 -12.63
C LEU A 299 -8.94 -0.05 -11.22
N GLU A 300 -9.53 1.12 -10.93
CA GLU A 300 -9.44 1.79 -9.65
C GLU A 300 -10.03 0.91 -8.53
N GLN A 301 -11.14 0.23 -8.81
CA GLN A 301 -11.78 -0.68 -7.86
C GLN A 301 -10.96 -1.95 -7.65
N LYS A 302 -10.35 -2.48 -8.71
CA LYS A 302 -9.42 -3.61 -8.61
C LYS A 302 -8.23 -3.26 -7.72
N GLN A 303 -7.61 -2.10 -7.92
CA GLN A 303 -6.47 -1.63 -7.13
C GLN A 303 -6.81 -1.47 -5.64
N VAL A 304 -7.98 -0.89 -5.34
CA VAL A 304 -8.48 -0.74 -3.98
C VAL A 304 -8.76 -2.10 -3.34
N LEU A 305 -9.48 -2.98 -4.02
CA LEU A 305 -9.78 -4.33 -3.50
C LEU A 305 -8.49 -5.12 -3.27
N SER A 306 -7.57 -5.15 -4.23
CA SER A 306 -6.27 -5.81 -4.09
C SER A 306 -5.39 -5.17 -3.00
N SER A 307 -5.74 -3.99 -2.48
CA SER A 307 -5.03 -3.35 -1.36
C SER A 307 -5.84 -3.38 -0.04
N ALA A 308 -7.03 -3.98 -0.04
CA ALA A 308 -7.99 -3.86 1.05
C ALA A 308 -7.48 -4.47 2.37
N SER A 309 -6.68 -5.53 2.31
CA SER A 309 -6.03 -6.13 3.49
C SER A 309 -5.16 -5.13 4.25
N LEU A 310 -4.36 -4.36 3.53
CA LEU A 310 -3.47 -3.38 4.11
C LEU A 310 -4.20 -2.08 4.51
N ILE A 311 -5.15 -1.64 3.68
CA ILE A 311 -6.01 -0.51 4.03
C ILE A 311 -6.71 -0.78 5.37
N TRP A 312 -7.29 -1.97 5.53
CA TRP A 312 -7.90 -2.38 6.78
C TRP A 312 -6.90 -2.36 7.94
N GLN A 313 -5.71 -2.93 7.78
CA GLN A 313 -4.69 -2.94 8.83
C GLN A 313 -4.32 -1.54 9.33
N VAL A 314 -4.23 -0.56 8.42
CA VAL A 314 -3.96 0.84 8.78
C VAL A 314 -5.14 1.46 9.52
N ILE A 315 -6.37 1.22 9.05
CA ILE A 315 -7.59 1.68 9.71
C ILE A 315 -7.68 1.10 11.12
N GLU A 316 -7.52 -0.20 11.27
CA GLU A 316 -7.57 -0.91 12.54
C GLU A 316 -6.51 -0.40 13.52
N THR A 317 -5.26 -0.26 13.04
CA THR A 317 -4.15 0.26 13.86
C THR A 317 -4.44 1.67 14.36
N ASN A 318 -4.92 2.56 13.49
CA ASN A 318 -5.25 3.94 13.87
C ASN A 318 -6.45 3.98 14.82
N TRP A 319 -7.48 3.17 14.57
CA TRP A 319 -8.66 3.08 15.43
C TRP A 319 -8.32 2.60 16.84
N GLN A 320 -7.45 1.58 16.96
CA GLN A 320 -6.99 1.05 18.25
C GLN A 320 -6.13 2.05 19.03
N ARG A 321 -5.50 3.02 18.36
CA ARG A 321 -4.74 4.11 19.00
C ARG A 321 -5.64 5.23 19.52
N PHE A 322 -6.87 5.36 19.03
CA PHE A 322 -7.80 6.37 19.54
C PHE A 322 -8.25 6.03 20.97
N THR A 323 -8.31 7.06 21.81
CA THR A 323 -8.96 6.97 23.11
C THR A 323 -10.47 6.72 22.94
N PRO A 324 -11.16 6.17 23.95
CA PRO A 324 -12.61 5.98 23.89
C PRO A 324 -13.39 7.27 23.56
N GLN A 325 -12.92 8.43 24.02
CA GLN A 325 -13.52 9.72 23.71
C GLN A 325 -13.33 10.11 22.23
N GLN A 326 -12.13 9.91 21.67
CA GLN A 326 -11.88 10.15 20.24
C GLN A 326 -12.69 9.21 19.36
N GLN A 327 -12.82 7.93 19.74
CA GLN A 327 -13.67 6.97 19.04
C GLN A 327 -15.15 7.41 19.06
N ALA A 328 -15.65 7.92 20.19
CA ALA A 328 -17.01 8.44 20.30
C ALA A 328 -17.23 9.70 19.44
N GLN A 329 -16.26 10.63 19.43
CA GLN A 329 -16.29 11.81 18.58
C GLN A 329 -16.27 11.45 17.08
N PHE A 330 -15.43 10.48 16.71
CA PHE A 330 -15.37 9.98 15.34
C PHE A 330 -16.69 9.32 14.90
N ARG A 331 -17.30 8.48 15.76
CA ARG A 331 -18.64 7.90 15.49
C ARG A 331 -19.69 9.01 15.28
N ALA A 332 -19.66 10.05 16.12
CA ALA A 332 -20.58 11.18 16.00
C ALA A 332 -20.37 11.98 14.70
N SER A 333 -19.13 12.25 14.29
CA SER A 333 -18.87 12.96 13.02
C SER A 333 -19.19 12.10 11.80
N PHE A 334 -18.92 10.80 11.87
CA PHE A 334 -19.24 9.85 10.80
C PHE A 334 -20.75 9.83 10.53
N THR A 335 -21.58 9.65 11.57
CA THR A 335 -23.04 9.61 11.43
C THR A 335 -23.66 10.91 10.91
N GLN A 336 -23.00 12.06 11.07
CA GLN A 336 -23.42 13.35 10.50
C GLN A 336 -23.08 13.49 9.01
N GLN A 337 -21.97 12.89 8.57
CA GLN A 337 -21.52 12.93 7.18
C GLN A 337 -22.22 11.90 6.30
N VAL A 338 -22.66 10.79 6.88
CA VAL A 338 -23.50 9.82 6.18
C VAL A 338 -24.88 10.43 6.00
N PRO A 339 -25.31 10.80 4.76
CA PRO A 339 -26.69 11.18 4.54
C PRO A 339 -27.51 9.98 4.96
N GLN A 340 -28.23 10.11 6.08
CA GLN A 340 -29.24 9.12 6.46
C GLN A 340 -30.07 8.91 5.20
N PRO A 341 -30.14 7.69 4.64
CA PRO A 341 -30.86 7.44 3.41
C PRO A 341 -32.23 8.06 3.60
N TYR A 342 -32.47 9.14 2.83
CA TYR A 342 -33.63 10.00 2.95
C TYR A 342 -34.82 9.08 3.12
N GLY A 343 -35.53 9.25 4.23
CA GLY A 343 -36.32 8.18 4.83
C GLY A 343 -37.05 7.31 3.81
N GLN A 344 -37.23 6.05 4.18
CA GLN A 344 -38.50 5.38 3.92
C GLN A 344 -39.66 6.17 4.58
N THR A 345 -39.85 7.44 4.21
CA THR A 345 -41.13 8.12 4.27
C THR A 345 -42.00 7.44 3.22
N GLY A 346 -42.65 6.36 3.66
CA GLY A 346 -43.83 5.75 3.06
C GLY A 346 -43.94 5.86 1.54
N TYR A 347 -43.14 5.10 0.80
CA TYR A 347 -43.67 4.62 -0.47
C TYR A 347 -44.69 3.54 -0.12
N PRO A 348 -45.99 3.71 -0.44
CA PRO A 348 -46.97 2.68 -0.20
C PRO A 348 -46.48 1.40 -0.86
N GLN A 349 -46.50 0.28 -0.13
CA GLN A 349 -46.38 -1.03 -0.73
C GLN A 349 -47.51 -1.20 -1.75
N GLN A 350 -47.27 -0.81 -3.00
CA GLN A 350 -48.04 -1.33 -4.11
C GLN A 350 -47.61 -2.77 -4.28
N ASN A 351 -48.49 -3.65 -3.80
CA ASN A 351 -48.49 -5.07 -4.01
C ASN A 351 -48.46 -5.35 -5.53
N TYR A 352 -47.26 -5.39 -6.11
CA TYR A 352 -47.06 -5.65 -7.53
C TYR A 352 -47.04 -7.16 -7.74
N GLY A 353 -48.22 -7.70 -8.00
CA GLY A 353 -48.38 -9.05 -8.52
C GLY A 353 -47.88 -9.10 -9.97
N GLY A 354 -46.95 -10.03 -10.21
CA GLY A 354 -46.73 -10.70 -11.50
C GLY A 354 -46.30 -9.84 -12.69
N GLY A 355 -45.04 -9.99 -13.12
CA GLY A 355 -44.66 -9.68 -14.50
C GLY A 355 -43.19 -9.33 -14.72
N ASN A 356 -42.44 -10.33 -15.21
CA ASN A 356 -41.29 -10.26 -16.13
C ASN A 356 -40.34 -9.03 -16.12
N THR A 357 -39.11 -9.28 -15.64
CA THR A 357 -37.82 -9.02 -16.31
C THR A 357 -37.48 -7.61 -16.84
N SER A 358 -37.78 -6.53 -16.11
CA SER A 358 -37.14 -5.22 -16.40
C SER A 358 -36.64 -4.44 -15.17
N THR A 359 -36.50 -5.08 -14.00
CA THR A 359 -36.28 -4.41 -12.69
C THR A 359 -34.86 -4.51 -12.12
N ASP A 360 -33.82 -4.77 -12.93
CA ASP A 360 -32.45 -4.87 -12.41
C ASP A 360 -31.64 -3.57 -12.51
N VAL A 361 -31.95 -2.67 -13.45
CA VAL A 361 -31.12 -1.47 -13.69
C VAL A 361 -31.23 -0.45 -12.55
N SER A 362 -32.40 -0.25 -11.96
CA SER A 362 -32.58 0.70 -10.84
C SER A 362 -32.07 0.17 -9.50
N LYS A 363 -31.93 -1.16 -9.37
CA LYS A 363 -31.24 -1.80 -8.24
C LYS A 363 -29.72 -1.71 -8.44
N GLN A 364 -29.21 -2.07 -9.63
CA GLN A 364 -27.80 -1.90 -9.98
C GLN A 364 -27.32 -0.44 -9.87
N ILE A 365 -28.09 0.55 -10.32
CA ILE A 365 -27.70 1.97 -10.20
C ILE A 365 -27.67 2.40 -8.72
N ARG A 366 -28.61 1.93 -7.89
CA ARG A 366 -28.60 2.22 -6.44
C ARG A 366 -27.45 1.53 -5.73
N ASP A 367 -27.22 0.26 -6.03
CA ASP A 367 -26.12 -0.51 -5.46
C ASP A 367 -24.77 0.09 -5.91
N MET A 368 -24.63 0.50 -7.17
CA MET A 368 -23.43 1.18 -7.70
C MET A 368 -23.22 2.59 -7.12
N GLN A 369 -24.29 3.36 -6.89
CA GLN A 369 -24.18 4.67 -6.22
C GLN A 369 -23.81 4.52 -4.75
N ALA A 370 -24.37 3.53 -4.06
CA ALA A 370 -23.96 3.19 -2.70
C ALA A 370 -22.47 2.77 -2.68
N ASP A 371 -22.05 1.94 -3.63
CA ASP A 371 -20.68 1.42 -3.71
C ASP A 371 -19.64 2.51 -4.04
N MET A 372 -19.92 3.39 -5.01
CA MET A 372 -19.06 4.57 -5.29
C MET A 372 -18.98 5.51 -4.09
N TRP A 373 -20.09 5.69 -3.38
CA TRP A 373 -20.12 6.51 -2.18
C TRP A 373 -19.31 5.87 -1.04
N TYR A 374 -19.42 4.56 -0.84
CA TYR A 374 -18.58 3.83 0.11
C TYR A 374 -17.09 3.93 -0.24
N GLN A 375 -16.73 3.88 -1.53
CA GLN A 375 -15.35 4.07 -1.99
C GLN A 375 -14.84 5.49 -1.71
N GLN A 376 -15.63 6.51 -2.01
CA GLN A 376 -15.25 7.90 -1.75
C GLN A 376 -15.11 8.16 -0.25
N ASN A 377 -16.03 7.60 0.56
CA ASN A 377 -15.94 7.70 2.00
C ASN A 377 -14.79 6.91 2.59
N MET A 378 -14.48 5.72 2.08
CA MET A 378 -13.30 4.97 2.48
C MET A 378 -12.03 5.79 2.28
N TRP A 379 -11.90 6.42 1.11
CA TRP A 379 -10.79 7.30 0.79
C TRP A 379 -10.72 8.53 1.70
N ASN A 380 -11.84 9.24 1.88
CA ASN A 380 -11.91 10.39 2.76
C ASN A 380 -11.60 10.00 4.22
N MET A 381 -12.08 8.84 4.65
CA MET A 381 -11.89 8.34 6.01
C MET A 381 -10.44 7.91 6.24
N MET A 382 -9.79 7.27 5.26
CA MET A 382 -8.36 7.00 5.29
C MET A 382 -7.54 8.28 5.38
N GLN A 383 -7.84 9.28 4.54
CA GLN A 383 -7.15 10.57 4.59
C GLN A 383 -7.34 11.24 5.95
N ASN A 384 -8.57 11.28 6.47
CA ASN A 384 -8.87 11.91 7.76
C ASN A 384 -8.23 11.18 8.94
N MET A 385 -8.25 9.84 8.96
CA MET A 385 -7.59 9.07 10.02
C MET A 385 -6.07 9.21 9.97
N ASN A 386 -5.48 9.25 8.77
CA ASN A 386 -4.05 9.45 8.62
C ASN A 386 -3.64 10.86 9.10
N LEU A 387 -4.36 11.91 8.66
CA LEU A 387 -4.12 13.29 9.10
C LEU A 387 -4.27 13.47 10.62
N ASN A 388 -5.29 12.87 11.23
CA ASN A 388 -5.52 12.99 12.67
C ASN A 388 -4.52 12.19 13.51
N SER A 389 -3.97 11.08 12.98
CA SER A 389 -2.95 10.28 13.66
C SER A 389 -1.61 11.01 13.82
N HIS A 390 -1.36 12.06 13.02
CA HIS A 390 -0.15 12.87 13.07
C HIS A 390 -0.26 14.14 13.93
N ALA A 391 -1.47 14.55 14.33
CA ALA A 391 -1.69 15.79 15.07
C ALA A 391 -1.44 15.68 16.59
N THR A 392 -1.24 14.47 17.12
CA THR A 392 -1.17 14.23 18.58
C THR A 392 0.10 13.51 19.04
N ALA A 393 1.16 13.48 18.22
CA ALA A 393 2.47 12.95 18.61
C ALA A 393 3.41 14.08 19.08
#